data_AF-A0A535GJY2-F1
#
_entry.id   AF-A0A535GJY2-F1
#
_cell.length_a   1.000
_cell.length_b   1.000
_cell.length_c   1.000
_cell.angle_alpha   90.00
_cell.angle_beta   90.00
_cell.angle_gamma   90.00
#
_symmetry.space_group_name_H-M   'P 1'
#
loop_
_entity.id
_entity.type
_entity.pdbx_description
1 polymer ?
#
loop_
_entity_poly.entity_id
_entity_poly.type
_entity_poly.pdbx_seq_one_letter_code
_entity_poly.pdbx_strand_id
1 'polypeptide(L)'
;MPITITDFKAYDIRFPTSRSLAGSDAMNPAPDYSAAYVILNTDSPRGLAGHGLTFTIGRGTEICVAAINAFAPLIIGRTLESLTEDMAQFWRMMTGESQLRWLGPEKGVIHLATAAVVNAVWDLYAKVENKPLWKLLMDMSPEQLVSCIDFRYITGALTPDEALDLLRRQAPTKAQREAEMLQHGFPAYTTGAGWSGYSDEQMRQLCREALANGWRHFKMKVGLGLE
;
A
#
# COMPACT_ATOMS: atom_id res chain seq x y z
N MET A 1 3.22 1.26 -28.26
CA MET A 1 4.62 0.92 -27.96
C MET A 1 4.68 0.50 -26.51
N PRO A 2 5.41 -0.57 -26.17
CA PRO A 2 5.57 -0.98 -24.78
C PRO A 2 6.18 0.16 -23.96
N ILE A 3 5.81 0.26 -22.69
CA ILE A 3 6.33 1.30 -21.79
C ILE A 3 7.47 0.71 -20.98
N THR A 4 8.69 1.21 -21.19
CA THR A 4 9.90 0.70 -20.51
C THR A 4 10.19 1.51 -19.27
N ILE A 5 10.50 0.83 -18.16
CA ILE A 5 11.01 1.49 -16.95
C ILE A 5 12.50 1.80 -17.17
N THR A 6 12.83 3.09 -17.25
CA THR A 6 14.16 3.58 -17.62
C THR A 6 15.01 4.01 -16.43
N ASP A 7 14.37 4.39 -15.32
CA ASP A 7 15.05 4.88 -14.13
C ASP A 7 14.25 4.57 -12.86
N PHE A 8 14.96 4.45 -11.74
CA PHE A 8 14.44 4.00 -10.46
C PHE A 8 15.03 4.87 -9.36
N LYS A 9 14.19 5.61 -8.63
CA LYS A 9 14.64 6.55 -7.60
C LYS A 9 13.90 6.33 -6.29
N ALA A 10 14.65 6.07 -5.23
CA ALA A 10 14.13 5.99 -3.87
C ALA A 10 14.50 7.24 -3.06
N TYR A 11 13.57 7.68 -2.20
CA TYR A 11 13.69 8.89 -1.38
C TYR A 11 13.39 8.58 0.08
N ASP A 12 14.19 9.16 0.97
CA ASP A 12 13.93 9.20 2.41
C ASP A 12 13.17 10.49 2.74
N ILE A 13 11.89 10.37 3.07
CA ILE A 13 11.02 11.50 3.37
C ILE A 13 10.52 11.36 4.79
N ARG A 14 10.72 12.39 5.63
CA ARG A 14 10.32 12.37 7.05
C ARG A 14 9.54 13.62 7.41
N PHE A 15 8.46 13.44 8.15
CA PHE A 15 7.61 14.51 8.64
C PHE A 15 7.73 14.62 10.17
N PRO A 16 7.90 15.82 10.73
CA PRO A 16 8.16 16.00 12.15
C PRO A 16 6.89 15.90 13.01
N THR A 17 6.13 14.79 12.89
CA THR A 17 4.88 14.55 13.63
C THR A 17 5.10 14.41 15.13
N SER A 18 6.31 14.08 15.57
CA SER A 18 6.69 14.05 16.98
C SER A 18 6.53 15.41 17.67
N ARG A 19 6.63 16.52 16.94
CA ARG A 19 6.48 17.87 17.50
C ARG A 19 5.10 18.14 18.09
N SER A 20 4.07 17.49 17.54
CA SER A 20 2.70 17.56 18.05
C SER A 20 2.26 16.26 18.71
N LEU A 21 3.14 15.24 18.80
CA LEU A 21 2.82 13.88 19.23
C LEU A 21 1.69 13.22 18.41
N ALA A 22 1.47 13.68 17.18
CA ALA A 22 0.52 13.04 16.28
C ALA A 22 0.98 11.62 15.95
N GLY A 23 0.07 10.65 16.08
CA GLY A 23 0.38 9.24 15.89
C GLY A 23 0.97 8.52 17.11
N SER A 24 1.19 9.22 18.23
CA SER A 24 1.72 8.62 19.46
C SER A 24 0.79 7.53 20.03
N ASP A 25 1.40 6.46 20.54
CA ASP A 25 0.73 5.41 21.31
C ASP A 25 1.64 4.83 22.39
N ALA A 26 1.12 3.85 23.15
CA ALA A 26 1.83 3.24 24.27
C ALA A 26 3.17 2.59 23.89
N MET A 27 3.35 2.17 22.64
CA MET A 27 4.60 1.57 22.15
C MET A 27 5.50 2.58 21.44
N ASN A 28 4.89 3.57 20.77
CA ASN A 28 5.57 4.56 19.94
C ASN A 28 5.25 5.97 20.47
N PRO A 29 5.98 6.49 21.47
CA PRO A 29 5.58 7.71 22.16
C PRO A 29 5.68 8.99 21.32
N ALA A 30 6.63 9.03 20.38
CA ALA A 30 6.90 10.22 19.56
C ALA A 30 7.36 9.81 18.13
N PRO A 31 6.45 9.28 17.29
CA PRO A 31 6.79 8.87 15.93
C PRO A 31 6.97 10.09 15.03
N ASP A 32 7.95 10.02 14.13
CA ASP A 32 8.05 10.92 12.98
C ASP A 32 7.61 10.17 11.74
N TYR A 33 6.39 10.40 11.27
CA TYR A 33 5.85 9.69 10.13
C TYR A 33 6.77 9.89 8.92
N SER A 34 7.18 8.78 8.32
CA SER A 34 8.15 8.76 7.24
C SER A 34 7.69 7.86 6.11
N ALA A 35 8.17 8.17 4.91
CA ALA A 35 7.99 7.36 3.72
C ALA A 35 9.36 7.04 3.12
N ALA A 36 9.65 5.75 2.97
CA ALA A 36 10.63 5.29 1.99
C ALA A 36 9.90 5.22 0.65
N TYR A 37 10.03 6.27 -0.14
CA TYR A 37 9.25 6.52 -1.35
C TYR A 37 10.02 6.10 -2.58
N VAL A 38 9.36 5.54 -3.60
CA VAL A 38 9.99 5.13 -4.86
C VAL A 38 9.24 5.66 -6.07
N ILE A 39 10.00 6.07 -7.09
CA ILE A 39 9.50 6.46 -8.40
C ILE A 39 10.15 5.57 -9.46
N LEU A 40 9.29 4.94 -10.28
CA LEU A 40 9.64 4.19 -11.48
C LEU A 40 9.41 5.10 -12.69
N ASN A 41 10.47 5.72 -13.20
CA ASN A 41 10.39 6.59 -14.37
C ASN A 41 10.37 5.74 -15.65
N THR A 42 9.63 6.19 -16.65
CA THR A 42 9.46 5.44 -17.91
C THR A 42 9.83 6.26 -19.14
N ASP A 43 9.93 5.59 -20.28
CA ASP A 43 10.04 6.20 -21.61
C ASP A 43 8.69 6.68 -22.19
N SER A 44 7.60 6.62 -21.41
CA SER A 44 6.27 6.99 -21.90
C SER A 44 6.25 8.44 -22.40
N PRO A 45 5.75 8.70 -23.63
CA PRO A 45 5.66 10.06 -24.17
C PRO A 45 4.67 10.94 -23.38
N ARG A 46 3.79 10.33 -22.58
CA ARG A 46 2.87 11.02 -21.67
C ARG A 46 3.53 11.41 -20.33
N GLY A 47 4.81 11.09 -20.11
CA GLY A 47 5.52 11.35 -18.86
C GLY A 47 4.99 10.52 -17.69
N LEU A 48 4.46 9.32 -17.95
CA LEU A 48 3.93 8.44 -16.89
C LEU A 48 5.07 7.84 -16.05
N ALA A 49 4.84 7.80 -14.75
CA ALA A 49 5.72 7.16 -13.79
C ALA A 49 4.90 6.41 -12.74
N GLY A 50 5.48 5.34 -12.21
CA GLY A 50 4.94 4.55 -11.10
C GLY A 50 5.44 5.06 -9.77
N HIS A 51 4.54 5.22 -8.80
CA HIS A 51 4.84 5.78 -7.49
C HIS A 51 4.40 4.82 -6.41
N GLY A 52 5.30 4.53 -5.48
CA GLY A 52 5.01 3.65 -4.35
C GLY A 52 5.74 4.12 -3.10
N LEU A 53 5.32 3.61 -1.95
CA LEU A 53 5.99 3.87 -0.69
C LEU A 53 5.81 2.72 0.27
N THR A 54 6.69 2.67 1.25
CA THR A 54 6.43 1.98 2.50
C THR A 54 6.55 2.95 3.67
N PHE A 55 5.73 2.75 4.69
CA PHE A 55 5.59 3.63 5.83
C PHE A 55 6.52 3.20 6.98
N THR A 56 7.19 4.17 7.58
CA THR A 56 7.96 3.99 8.83
C THR A 56 7.74 5.20 9.75
N ILE A 57 8.34 5.19 10.94
CA ILE A 57 8.12 6.21 11.98
C ILE A 57 9.40 6.94 12.40
N GLY A 58 10.33 7.15 11.46
CA GLY A 58 11.52 8.00 11.66
C GLY A 58 12.81 7.25 11.40
N ARG A 59 13.55 6.89 12.47
CA ARG A 59 14.80 6.11 12.35
C ARG A 59 14.53 4.76 11.68
N GLY A 60 15.43 4.34 10.78
CA GLY A 60 15.28 3.13 9.98
C GLY A 60 14.59 3.34 8.63
N THR A 61 14.09 4.55 8.33
CA THR A 61 13.58 4.88 6.98
C THR A 61 14.68 4.68 5.94
N GLU A 62 15.90 5.10 6.27
CA GLU A 62 17.07 5.00 5.41
C GLU A 62 17.41 3.55 5.04
N ILE A 63 17.15 2.61 5.95
CA ILE A 63 17.37 1.18 5.73
C ILE A 63 16.34 0.64 4.74
N CYS A 64 15.08 1.07 4.85
CA CYS A 64 14.04 0.75 3.87
C CYS A 64 14.36 1.32 2.49
N VAL A 65 14.87 2.56 2.41
CA VAL A 65 15.31 3.17 1.14
C VAL A 65 16.45 2.37 0.50
N ALA A 66 17.44 1.95 1.30
CA ALA A 66 18.53 1.11 0.81
C ALA A 66 18.01 -0.24 0.29
N ALA A 67 17.07 -0.87 1.00
CA ALA A 67 16.44 -2.11 0.55
C ALA A 67 15.59 -1.93 -0.72
N ILE A 68 14.90 -0.80 -0.88
CA ILE A 68 14.18 -0.46 -2.11
C ILE A 68 15.16 -0.38 -3.29
N ASN A 69 16.30 0.31 -3.11
CA ASN A 69 17.32 0.42 -4.16
C ASN A 69 17.92 -0.93 -4.58
N ALA A 70 17.95 -1.93 -3.68
CA ALA A 70 18.41 -3.28 -4.01
C ALA A 70 17.52 -3.99 -5.07
N PHE A 71 16.26 -3.55 -5.23
CA PHE A 71 15.36 -4.09 -6.25
C PHE A 71 15.52 -3.44 -7.64
N ALA A 72 16.25 -2.32 -7.75
CA ALA A 72 16.40 -1.60 -9.02
C ALA A 72 16.89 -2.49 -10.19
N PRO A 73 17.89 -3.37 -10.02
CA PRO A 73 18.35 -4.25 -11.11
C PRO A 73 17.31 -5.26 -11.60
N LEU A 74 16.28 -5.57 -10.78
CA LEU A 74 15.20 -6.47 -11.20
C LEU A 74 14.14 -5.76 -12.05
N ILE A 75 14.10 -4.41 -12.02
CA ILE A 75 13.00 -3.61 -12.58
C ILE A 75 13.45 -2.75 -13.77
N ILE A 76 14.61 -2.11 -13.69
CA ILE A 76 15.11 -1.23 -14.77
C ILE A 76 15.27 -2.04 -16.06
N GLY A 77 14.78 -1.49 -17.16
CA GLY A 77 14.82 -2.11 -18.50
C GLY A 77 13.66 -3.06 -18.79
N ARG A 78 12.80 -3.36 -17.80
CA ARG A 78 11.57 -4.12 -18.07
C ARG A 78 10.49 -3.23 -18.65
N THR A 79 9.67 -3.81 -19.52
CA THR A 79 8.44 -3.17 -19.96
C THR A 79 7.34 -3.39 -18.93
N LEU A 80 6.43 -2.44 -18.79
CA LEU A 80 5.25 -2.59 -17.93
C LEU A 80 4.49 -3.85 -18.29
N GLU A 81 4.28 -4.11 -19.59
CA GLU A 81 3.55 -5.26 -20.09
C GLU A 81 4.18 -6.58 -19.61
N SER A 82 5.52 -6.68 -19.58
CA SER A 82 6.24 -7.87 -19.08
C SER A 82 6.07 -8.11 -17.58
N LEU A 83 5.63 -7.10 -16.83
CA LEU A 83 5.35 -7.19 -15.40
C LEU A 83 3.88 -7.48 -15.14
N THR A 84 2.98 -6.94 -15.97
CA THR A 84 1.53 -6.99 -15.74
C THR A 84 0.83 -8.14 -16.44
N GLU A 85 1.46 -8.78 -17.44
CA GLU A 85 0.89 -9.96 -18.12
C GLU A 85 0.69 -11.17 -17.18
N ASP A 86 1.59 -11.33 -16.20
CA ASP A 86 1.52 -12.34 -15.14
C ASP A 86 1.97 -11.72 -13.82
N MET A 87 1.02 -11.09 -13.13
CA MET A 87 1.26 -10.42 -11.85
C MET A 87 1.67 -11.40 -10.73
N ALA A 88 1.24 -12.67 -10.77
CA ALA A 88 1.68 -13.67 -9.81
C ALA A 88 3.15 -14.04 -10.03
N GLN A 89 3.59 -14.16 -11.29
CA GLN A 89 4.98 -14.37 -11.62
C GLN A 89 5.85 -13.14 -11.30
N PHE A 90 5.34 -11.93 -11.52
CA PHE A 90 6.00 -10.71 -11.05
C PHE A 90 6.16 -10.71 -9.52
N TRP A 91 5.12 -11.07 -8.75
CA TRP A 91 5.21 -11.20 -7.31
C TRP A 91 6.28 -12.23 -6.90
N ARG A 92 6.31 -13.39 -7.57
CA ARG A 92 7.33 -14.43 -7.35
C ARG A 92 8.74 -13.96 -7.69
N MET A 93 8.91 -13.16 -8.74
CA MET A 93 10.21 -12.57 -9.08
C MET A 93 10.71 -11.68 -7.94
N MET A 94 9.84 -10.81 -7.42
CA MET A 94 10.19 -9.86 -6.36
C MET A 94 10.40 -10.53 -5.00
N THR A 95 9.62 -11.56 -4.66
CA THR A 95 9.70 -12.25 -3.36
C THR A 95 10.62 -13.48 -3.39
N GLY A 96 10.97 -13.96 -4.58
CA GLY A 96 11.68 -15.22 -4.81
C GLY A 96 13.16 -15.09 -5.11
N GLU A 97 13.68 -13.88 -5.39
CA GLU A 97 15.12 -13.65 -5.51
C GLU A 97 15.79 -14.13 -4.21
N SER A 98 16.63 -15.16 -4.33
CA SER A 98 17.00 -15.99 -3.19
C SER A 98 17.83 -15.25 -2.14
N GLN A 99 18.67 -14.30 -2.54
CA GLN A 99 19.53 -13.54 -1.62
C GLN A 99 18.73 -12.48 -0.87
N LEU A 100 17.84 -11.77 -1.57
CA LEU A 100 16.91 -10.81 -0.96
C LEU A 100 15.91 -11.54 -0.06
N ARG A 101 15.38 -12.68 -0.51
CA ARG A 101 14.45 -13.51 0.27
C ARG A 101 15.08 -14.03 1.56
N TRP A 102 16.39 -14.29 1.58
CA TRP A 102 17.12 -14.70 2.79
C TRP A 102 17.04 -13.66 3.92
N LEU A 103 16.85 -12.37 3.58
CA LEU A 103 16.72 -11.27 4.55
C LEU A 103 15.31 -11.16 5.17
N GLY A 104 14.34 -11.95 4.69
CA GLY A 104 12.97 -12.02 5.21
C GLY A 104 12.69 -13.41 5.79
N PRO A 105 12.13 -14.35 5.01
CA PRO A 105 11.33 -14.17 3.78
C PRO A 105 9.97 -13.53 4.07
N GLU A 106 9.45 -12.74 3.12
CA GLU A 106 8.09 -12.14 3.17
C GLU A 106 7.77 -11.44 4.51
N LYS A 107 8.77 -10.78 5.10
CA LYS A 107 8.65 -10.02 6.35
C LYS A 107 9.70 -8.91 6.45
N GLY A 108 9.50 -8.00 7.39
CA GLY A 108 10.50 -6.99 7.78
C GLY A 108 10.88 -6.02 6.66
N VAL A 109 12.06 -5.43 6.77
CA VAL A 109 12.55 -4.35 5.89
C VAL A 109 12.51 -4.74 4.41
N ILE A 110 12.98 -5.96 4.07
CA ILE A 110 13.04 -6.35 2.66
C ILE A 110 11.64 -6.48 2.04
N HIS A 111 10.65 -6.96 2.81
CA HIS A 111 9.29 -7.08 2.31
C HIS A 111 8.52 -5.75 2.33
N LEU A 112 8.85 -4.85 3.26
CA LEU A 112 8.41 -3.45 3.19
C LEU A 112 8.92 -2.79 1.91
N ALA A 113 10.18 -3.03 1.53
CA ALA A 113 10.73 -2.56 0.27
C ALA A 113 10.06 -3.20 -0.96
N THR A 114 9.79 -4.52 -0.92
CA THR A 114 9.00 -5.21 -1.96
C THR A 114 7.64 -4.54 -2.16
N ALA A 115 6.91 -4.24 -1.08
CA ALA A 115 5.61 -3.60 -1.14
C ALA A 115 5.66 -2.22 -1.82
N ALA A 116 6.67 -1.40 -1.52
CA ALA A 116 6.84 -0.09 -2.17
C ALA A 116 7.00 -0.23 -3.69
N VAL A 117 7.85 -1.16 -4.14
CA VAL A 117 8.14 -1.35 -5.57
C VAL A 117 6.96 -1.99 -6.31
N VAL A 118 6.35 -3.03 -5.75
CA VAL A 118 5.18 -3.70 -6.36
C VAL A 118 4.01 -2.72 -6.49
N ASN A 119 3.75 -1.91 -5.46
CA ASN A 119 2.69 -0.91 -5.52
C ASN A 119 2.99 0.20 -6.54
N ALA A 120 4.27 0.55 -6.76
CA ALA A 120 4.65 1.49 -7.81
C ALA A 120 4.35 0.95 -9.22
N VAL A 121 4.49 -0.37 -9.44
CA VAL A 121 4.09 -1.02 -10.70
C VAL A 121 2.57 -1.00 -10.86
N TRP A 122 1.80 -1.29 -9.81
CA TRP A 122 0.34 -1.18 -9.83
C TRP A 122 -0.15 0.25 -10.10
N ASP A 123 0.48 1.25 -9.50
CA ASP A 123 0.20 2.67 -9.76
C ASP A 123 0.50 3.04 -11.23
N LEU A 124 1.65 2.63 -11.76
CA LEU A 124 1.97 2.83 -13.17
C LEU A 124 0.94 2.17 -14.08
N TYR A 125 0.54 0.92 -13.77
CA TYR A 125 -0.45 0.19 -14.54
C TYR A 125 -1.80 0.92 -14.56
N ALA A 126 -2.30 1.34 -13.40
CA ALA A 126 -3.54 2.09 -13.28
C ALA A 126 -3.51 3.41 -14.06
N LYS A 127 -2.38 4.14 -14.01
CA LYS A 127 -2.17 5.38 -14.78
C LYS A 127 -2.16 5.14 -16.29
N VAL A 128 -1.54 4.06 -16.74
CA VAL A 128 -1.50 3.70 -18.17
C VAL A 128 -2.89 3.39 -18.68
N GLU A 129 -3.67 2.63 -17.91
CA GLU A 129 -5.08 2.30 -18.14
C GLU A 129 -6.03 3.48 -17.94
N ASN A 130 -5.51 4.63 -17.45
CA ASN A 130 -6.27 5.83 -17.13
C ASN A 130 -7.43 5.56 -16.16
N LYS A 131 -7.15 4.78 -15.11
CA LYS A 131 -8.12 4.40 -14.07
C LYS A 131 -7.54 4.68 -12.69
N PRO A 132 -8.38 5.05 -11.70
CA PRO A 132 -7.96 4.88 -10.31
C PRO A 132 -7.78 3.38 -10.02
N LEU A 133 -6.82 3.02 -9.17
CA LEU A 133 -6.43 1.62 -8.94
C LEU A 133 -7.62 0.72 -8.53
N TRP A 134 -8.54 1.22 -7.70
CA TRP A 134 -9.73 0.45 -7.31
C TRP A 134 -10.60 0.06 -8.51
N LYS A 135 -10.70 0.94 -9.51
CA LYS A 135 -11.48 0.70 -10.72
C LYS A 135 -10.76 -0.26 -11.66
N LEU A 136 -9.44 -0.16 -11.78
CA LEU A 136 -8.63 -1.14 -12.51
C LEU A 136 -8.90 -2.57 -11.99
N LEU A 137 -8.82 -2.78 -10.68
CA LEU A 137 -9.07 -4.08 -10.06
C LEU A 137 -10.53 -4.51 -10.22
N MET A 138 -11.47 -3.59 -10.06
CA MET A 138 -12.90 -3.88 -10.18
C MET A 138 -13.29 -4.29 -11.61
N ASP A 139 -12.64 -3.73 -12.63
CA ASP A 139 -12.88 -4.04 -14.05
C ASP A 139 -12.27 -5.36 -14.51
N MET A 140 -11.28 -5.90 -13.78
CA MET A 140 -10.73 -7.21 -14.08
C MET A 140 -11.79 -8.31 -13.97
N SER A 141 -11.72 -9.30 -14.84
CA SER A 141 -12.51 -10.52 -14.70
C SER A 141 -12.10 -11.26 -13.41
N PRO A 142 -12.98 -12.12 -12.84
CA PRO A 142 -12.61 -13.00 -11.74
C PRO A 142 -11.30 -13.77 -11.98
N GLU A 143 -11.11 -14.28 -13.21
CA GLU A 143 -9.92 -15.02 -13.63
C GLU A 143 -8.66 -14.13 -13.61
N GLN A 144 -8.75 -12.91 -14.12
CA GLN A 144 -7.65 -11.94 -14.10
C GLN A 144 -7.26 -11.52 -12.67
N LEU A 145 -8.24 -11.35 -11.77
CA LEU A 145 -7.95 -11.05 -10.36
C LEU A 145 -7.27 -12.22 -9.66
N VAL A 146 -7.74 -13.44 -9.87
CA VAL A 146 -7.14 -14.65 -9.30
C VAL A 146 -5.72 -14.86 -9.84
N SER A 147 -5.49 -14.59 -11.14
CA SER A 147 -4.15 -14.72 -11.74
C SER A 147 -3.13 -13.70 -11.21
N CYS A 148 -3.58 -12.67 -10.48
CA CYS A 148 -2.67 -11.74 -9.82
C CYS A 148 -2.11 -12.26 -8.48
N ILE A 149 -2.65 -13.36 -7.95
CA ILE A 149 -2.34 -13.87 -6.62
C ILE A 149 -1.34 -15.03 -6.73
N ASP A 150 -0.28 -14.97 -5.94
CA ASP A 150 0.59 -16.11 -5.74
C ASP A 150 0.05 -17.02 -4.63
N PHE A 151 -0.55 -18.16 -5.01
CA PHE A 151 -1.18 -19.08 -4.07
C PHE A 151 -0.19 -19.97 -3.27
N ARG A 152 1.13 -19.79 -3.42
CA ARG A 152 2.12 -20.52 -2.61
C ARG A 152 1.80 -20.35 -1.12
N TYR A 153 1.77 -21.46 -0.40
CA TYR A 153 1.52 -21.53 1.05
C TYR A 153 0.11 -21.14 1.54
N ILE A 154 -0.85 -20.79 0.66
CA ILE A 154 -2.24 -20.48 1.07
C ILE A 154 -3.27 -21.52 0.61
N THR A 155 -2.92 -22.46 -0.28
CA THR A 155 -3.85 -23.46 -0.82
C THR A 155 -4.44 -24.41 0.23
N GLY A 156 -3.82 -24.53 1.41
CA GLY A 156 -4.42 -25.26 2.53
C GLY A 156 -5.61 -24.54 3.18
N ALA A 157 -5.85 -23.27 2.84
CA ALA A 157 -6.94 -22.45 3.36
C ALA A 157 -7.84 -21.85 2.27
N LEU A 158 -7.26 -21.51 1.10
CA LEU A 158 -7.98 -20.98 -0.05
C LEU A 158 -7.26 -21.39 -1.34
N THR A 159 -7.90 -22.19 -2.17
CA THR A 159 -7.42 -22.60 -3.49
C THR A 159 -7.78 -21.56 -4.57
N PRO A 160 -7.10 -21.57 -5.73
CA PRO A 160 -7.46 -20.70 -6.87
C PRO A 160 -8.92 -20.88 -7.32
N ASP A 161 -9.41 -22.12 -7.37
CA ASP A 161 -10.79 -22.40 -7.79
C ASP A 161 -11.81 -21.86 -6.78
N GLU A 162 -11.56 -22.02 -5.48
CA GLU A 162 -12.43 -21.44 -4.44
C GLU A 162 -12.43 -19.91 -4.48
N ALA A 163 -11.26 -19.28 -4.70
CA ALA A 163 -11.16 -17.84 -4.87
C ALA A 163 -11.93 -17.37 -6.11
N LEU A 164 -11.84 -18.11 -7.22
CA LEU A 164 -12.56 -17.83 -8.45
C LEU A 164 -14.08 -17.94 -8.25
N ASP A 165 -14.54 -18.95 -7.53
CA ASP A 165 -15.96 -19.16 -7.20
C ASP A 165 -16.50 -18.06 -6.28
N LEU A 166 -15.71 -17.57 -5.31
CA LEU A 166 -16.06 -16.40 -4.51
C LEU A 166 -16.28 -15.16 -5.38
N LEU A 167 -15.37 -14.89 -6.32
CA LEU A 167 -15.45 -13.73 -7.19
C LEU A 167 -16.56 -13.83 -8.24
N ARG A 168 -16.75 -15.01 -8.86
CA ARG A 168 -17.82 -15.25 -9.84
C ARG A 168 -19.21 -15.08 -9.24
N ARG A 169 -19.42 -15.55 -8.00
CA ARG A 169 -20.68 -15.33 -7.27
C ARG A 169 -21.01 -13.84 -7.10
N GLN A 170 -19.98 -13.00 -6.98
CA GLN A 170 -20.13 -11.57 -6.78
C GLN A 170 -20.04 -10.73 -8.07
N ALA A 171 -19.63 -11.32 -9.20
CA ALA A 171 -19.47 -10.60 -10.45
C ALA A 171 -20.76 -9.93 -10.95
N PRO A 172 -21.97 -10.53 -10.85
CA PRO A 172 -23.20 -9.88 -11.33
C PRO A 172 -23.58 -8.59 -10.60
N THR A 173 -23.15 -8.41 -9.34
CA THR A 173 -23.52 -7.25 -8.51
C THR A 173 -22.48 -6.12 -8.57
N LYS A 174 -21.44 -6.27 -9.40
CA LYS A 174 -20.36 -5.31 -9.60
C LYS A 174 -20.84 -3.89 -9.94
N ALA A 175 -21.68 -3.75 -10.97
CA ALA A 175 -22.17 -2.44 -11.42
C ALA A 175 -23.03 -1.72 -10.36
N GLN A 176 -23.87 -2.48 -9.64
CA GLN A 176 -24.68 -1.93 -8.55
C GLN A 176 -23.80 -1.38 -7.43
N ARG A 177 -22.82 -2.16 -6.97
CA ARG A 177 -21.91 -1.74 -5.89
C ARG A 177 -21.01 -0.57 -6.32
N GLU A 178 -20.60 -0.53 -7.57
CA GLU A 178 -19.85 0.63 -8.09
C GLU A 178 -20.69 1.91 -8.06
N ALA A 179 -21.95 1.84 -8.51
CA ALA A 179 -22.87 2.97 -8.44
C ALA A 179 -23.11 3.42 -6.99
N GLU A 180 -23.32 2.48 -6.07
CA GLU A 180 -23.46 2.75 -4.64
C GLU A 180 -22.21 3.44 -4.08
N MET A 181 -21.01 2.94 -4.39
CA MET A 181 -19.74 3.51 -3.95
C MET A 181 -19.51 4.93 -4.47
N LEU A 182 -19.87 5.20 -5.73
CA LEU A 182 -19.77 6.54 -6.33
C LEU A 182 -20.78 7.52 -5.71
N GLN A 183 -21.96 7.03 -5.32
CA GLN A 183 -23.01 7.86 -4.72
C GLN A 183 -22.78 8.14 -3.24
N HIS A 184 -22.29 7.16 -2.48
CA HIS A 184 -22.28 7.20 -1.01
C HIS A 184 -20.88 7.16 -0.39
N GLY A 185 -19.84 6.80 -1.15
CA GLY A 185 -18.48 6.61 -0.63
C GLY A 185 -18.35 5.36 0.26
N PHE A 186 -17.21 5.23 0.95
CA PHE A 186 -16.97 4.14 1.90
C PHE A 186 -17.07 4.64 3.34
N PRO A 187 -17.78 3.95 4.26
CA PRO A 187 -17.79 4.32 5.67
C PRO A 187 -16.38 4.35 6.27
N ALA A 188 -16.06 5.41 7.01
CA ALA A 188 -14.74 5.60 7.63
C ALA A 188 -14.84 5.81 9.15
N TYR A 189 -13.73 5.58 9.84
CA TYR A 189 -13.55 5.93 11.25
C TYR A 189 -12.28 6.77 11.43
N THR A 190 -12.20 7.54 12.52
CA THR A 190 -11.03 8.39 12.78
C THR A 190 -10.24 7.92 14.01
N THR A 191 -8.92 8.03 13.93
CA THR A 191 -8.00 7.87 15.07
C THR A 191 -7.37 9.21 15.48
N GLY A 192 -7.66 10.30 14.74
CA GLY A 192 -6.96 11.57 14.87
C GLY A 192 -7.16 12.28 16.22
N ALA A 193 -8.20 11.94 16.97
CA ALA A 193 -8.46 12.46 18.31
C ALA A 193 -7.83 11.63 19.43
N GLY A 194 -7.33 10.42 19.12
CA GLY A 194 -7.07 9.40 20.13
C GLY A 194 -5.61 9.09 20.42
N TRP A 195 -4.68 9.96 20.03
CA TRP A 195 -3.24 9.74 20.27
C TRP A 195 -2.88 9.91 21.75
N SER A 196 -1.99 9.05 22.27
CA SER A 196 -1.75 8.98 23.72
C SER A 196 -0.95 10.16 24.28
N GLY A 197 -0.25 10.90 23.43
CA GLY A 197 0.48 12.10 23.81
C GLY A 197 -0.39 13.37 23.87
N TYR A 198 -1.68 13.28 23.56
CA TYR A 198 -2.58 14.43 23.62
C TYR A 198 -3.06 14.69 25.04
N SER A 199 -3.21 15.96 25.38
CA SER A 199 -3.87 16.33 26.63
C SER A 199 -5.35 15.93 26.60
N ASP A 200 -5.88 15.70 27.78
CA ASP A 200 -7.30 15.44 28.04
C ASP A 200 -8.23 16.50 27.40
N GLU A 201 -7.81 17.77 27.45
CA GLU A 201 -8.54 18.88 26.85
C GLU A 201 -8.50 18.82 25.31
N GLN A 202 -7.32 18.60 24.74
CA GLN A 202 -7.13 18.47 23.29
C GLN A 202 -7.94 17.30 22.74
N MET A 203 -7.93 16.15 23.41
CA MET A 203 -8.71 14.97 23.03
C MET A 203 -10.22 15.29 23.01
N ARG A 204 -10.75 15.92 24.06
CA ARG A 204 -12.17 16.33 24.11
C ARG A 204 -12.52 17.29 22.97
N GLN A 205 -11.65 18.26 22.68
CA GLN A 205 -11.85 19.21 21.59
C GLN A 205 -11.89 18.51 20.23
N LEU A 206 -10.88 17.70 19.91
CA LEU A 206 -10.80 16.97 18.64
C LEU A 206 -11.95 15.99 18.44
N CYS A 207 -12.44 15.36 19.51
CA CYS A 207 -13.65 14.52 19.44
C CYS A 207 -14.88 15.33 19.02
N ARG A 208 -15.10 16.51 19.62
CA ARG A 208 -16.23 17.39 19.26
C ARG A 208 -16.13 17.87 17.81
N GLU A 209 -14.94 18.28 17.38
CA GLU A 209 -14.69 18.69 16.00
C GLU A 209 -14.95 17.55 15.01
N ALA A 210 -14.46 16.35 15.30
CA ALA A 210 -14.70 15.20 14.46
C ALA A 210 -16.18 14.80 14.41
N LEU A 211 -16.90 14.85 15.53
CA LEU A 211 -18.36 14.63 15.54
C LEU A 211 -19.10 15.64 14.67
N ALA A 212 -18.72 16.93 14.75
CA ALA A 212 -19.25 18.01 13.93
C ALA A 212 -18.95 17.80 12.44
N ASN A 213 -17.77 17.26 12.11
CA ASN A 213 -17.37 16.88 10.74
C ASN A 213 -18.01 15.56 10.24
N GLY A 214 -18.95 14.98 10.98
CA GLY A 214 -19.71 13.80 10.54
C GLY A 214 -19.10 12.45 10.93
N TRP A 215 -17.98 12.41 11.65
CA TRP A 215 -17.42 11.15 12.15
C TRP A 215 -18.35 10.51 13.18
N ARG A 216 -18.47 9.18 13.12
CA ARG A 216 -19.33 8.38 14.02
C ARG A 216 -18.59 7.26 14.75
N HIS A 217 -17.40 6.90 14.27
CA HIS A 217 -16.57 5.85 14.85
C HIS A 217 -15.18 6.40 15.17
N PHE A 218 -14.71 6.10 16.36
CA PHE A 218 -13.48 6.65 16.94
C PHE A 218 -12.61 5.53 17.48
N LYS A 219 -11.29 5.71 17.41
CA LYS A 219 -10.32 4.83 18.04
C LYS A 219 -9.41 5.64 18.96
N MET A 220 -9.28 5.16 20.21
CA MET A 220 -8.40 5.73 21.22
C MET A 220 -7.21 4.82 21.48
N LYS A 221 -6.04 5.40 21.76
CA LYS A 221 -4.87 4.68 22.23
C LYS A 221 -4.95 4.50 23.74
N VAL A 222 -4.71 3.28 24.18
CA VAL A 222 -4.69 2.85 25.59
C VAL A 222 -3.45 1.98 25.84
N GLY A 223 -3.21 1.57 27.08
CA GLY A 223 -2.08 0.71 27.46
C GLY A 223 -0.91 1.44 28.13
N LEU A 224 -1.02 2.76 28.29
CA LEU A 224 -0.24 3.48 29.28
C LEU A 224 -0.85 3.24 30.68
N GLY A 225 -0.02 3.25 31.72
CA GLY A 225 -0.47 3.10 33.10
C GLY A 225 -1.37 4.25 33.55
N LEU A 226 -2.20 3.98 34.57
CA LEU A 226 -2.85 5.02 35.37
C LEU A 226 -1.83 5.42 36.44
N GLU A 227 -1.41 6.69 36.47
CA GLU A 227 -0.77 7.25 37.67
C GLU A 227 -1.82 7.47 38.77
#